data_AF-A0A8J2UC76-F1
#
_entry.id   AF-A0A8J2UC76-F1
#
_cell.length_a   1.000
_cell.length_b   1.000
_cell.length_c   1.000
_cell.angle_alpha   90.00
_cell.angle_beta   90.00
_cell.angle_gamma   90.00
#
_symmetry.space_group_name_H-M   'P 1'
#
loop_
_entity.id
_entity.type
_entity.pdbx_description
1 polymer ?
#
loop_
_entity_poly.entity_id
_entity_poly.type
_entity_poly.pdbx_seq_one_letter_code
_entity_poly.pdbx_strand_id
1 'polypeptide(L)' 'MAEKKAFPLRMNVAMMKAIEKWAADEFRSVNGQIEWILHQALAEAGRLKEGADVPKEEPGKEGAVKKESKKR' A
#
# COMPACT_ATOMS: atom_id res chain seq x y z
N MET A 1 6.40 -12.65 8.13
CA MET A 1 6.14 -11.85 6.91
C MET A 1 4.82 -12.34 6.37
N ALA A 2 3.77 -11.53 6.44
CA ALA A 2 2.50 -11.92 5.85
C ALA A 2 2.68 -12.07 4.33
N GLU A 3 2.11 -13.14 3.79
CA GLU A 3 2.16 -13.40 2.36
C GLU A 3 1.37 -12.31 1.61
N LYS A 4 2.08 -11.42 0.93
CA LYS A 4 1.48 -10.41 0.07
C LYS A 4 1.15 -11.04 -1.28
N LYS A 5 -0.14 -11.14 -1.60
CA LYS A 5 -0.59 -11.64 -2.90
C LYS A 5 -0.74 -10.48 -3.89
N ALA A 6 0.06 -10.48 -4.95
CA ALA A 6 -0.09 -9.50 -6.03
C ALA A 6 -1.39 -9.77 -6.80
N PHE A 7 -2.24 -8.75 -6.93
CA PHE A 7 -3.50 -8.81 -7.66
C PHE A 7 -3.60 -7.62 -8.63
N PRO A 8 -3.96 -7.86 -9.91
CA PRO A 8 -4.21 -6.77 -10.85
C PRO A 8 -5.53 -6.07 -10.53
N LEU A 9 -5.43 -4.89 -9.92
CA LEU A 9 -6.58 -4.06 -9.57
C LEU A 9 -7.00 -3.17 -10.75
N ARG A 10 -8.22 -3.36 -11.26
CA ARG A 10 -8.82 -2.46 -12.26
C ARG A 10 -9.65 -1.42 -11.52
N MET A 11 -9.32 -0.15 -11.72
CA MET A 11 -10.12 0.96 -11.16
C MET A 11 -10.12 2.19 -12.07
N ASN A 12 -10.99 3.14 -11.75
CA ASN A 12 -11.07 4.41 -12.48
C ASN A 12 -9.80 5.26 -12.25
N VAL A 13 -9.28 5.86 -13.32
CA VAL A 13 -8.06 6.69 -13.30
C VAL A 13 -8.20 7.91 -12.39
N ALA A 14 -9.38 8.53 -12.32
CA ALA A 14 -9.62 9.67 -11.44
C ALA A 14 -9.52 9.27 -9.96
N MET A 15 -9.99 8.06 -9.61
CA MET A 15 -9.87 7.53 -8.26
C MET A 15 -8.40 7.23 -7.91
N MET A 16 -7.63 6.64 -8.83
CA MET A 16 -6.19 6.42 -8.62
C MET A 16 -5.48 7.74 -8.29
N LYS A 17 -5.72 8.80 -9.06
CA LYS A 17 -5.12 10.11 -8.82
C LYS A 17 -5.48 10.70 -7.46
N ALA A 18 -6.73 10.53 -7.03
CA ALA A 18 -7.16 10.98 -5.71
C ALA A 18 -6.44 10.24 -4.59
N ILE A 19 -6.28 8.91 -4.72
CA ILE A 19 -5.55 8.07 -3.75
C ILE A 19 -4.06 8.42 -3.76
N GLU A 20 -3.44 8.63 -4.92
CA GLU A 20 -2.05 9.05 -5.05
C GLU A 20 -1.78 10.37 -4.32
N LYS A 21 -2.67 11.35 -4.50
CA LYS A 21 -2.57 12.63 -3.81
C LYS A 21 -2.70 12.46 -2.29
N TRP A 22 -3.68 11.68 -1.83
CA TRP A 22 -3.87 11.43 -0.41
C TRP A 22 -2.68 10.70 0.21
N ALA A 23 -2.13 9.70 -0.48
CA ALA A 23 -0.92 8.99 -0.05
C ALA A 23 0.27 9.94 0.07
N ALA A 24 0.43 10.86 -0.89
CA ALA A 24 1.48 11.88 -0.86
C ALA A 24 1.30 12.86 0.31
N ASP A 25 0.05 13.27 0.59
CA ASP A 25 -0.27 14.18 1.72
C ASP A 25 0.06 13.53 3.08
N GLU A 26 -0.08 12.20 3.21
CA GLU A 26 0.24 11.43 4.42
C GLU A 26 1.66 10.83 4.44
N PHE A 27 2.52 11.17 3.47
CA PHE A 27 3.86 10.57 3.32
C PHE A 27 3.86 9.03 3.31
N ARG A 28 2.85 8.43 2.67
CA ARG A 28 2.67 6.98 2.53
C ARG A 28 2.86 6.56 1.07
N SER A 29 3.25 5.31 0.84
CA SER A 29 3.19 4.71 -0.49
C SER A 29 1.73 4.51 -0.93
N VAL A 30 1.47 4.56 -2.23
CA VAL A 30 0.12 4.35 -2.79
C VAL A 30 -0.43 2.97 -2.40
N ASN A 31 0.41 1.93 -2.43
CA ASN A 31 0.01 0.59 -2.01
C ASN A 31 -0.32 0.55 -0.51
N GLY A 32 0.49 1.17 0.34
CA GLY A 32 0.20 1.26 1.78
C GLY A 32 -1.08 2.04 2.07
N GLN A 33 -1.38 3.08 1.29
CA GLN A 33 -2.64 3.82 1.38
C GLN A 33 -3.83 2.92 1.04
N ILE A 34 -3.74 2.16 -0.05
CA ILE A 34 -4.80 1.22 -0.47
C ILE A 34 -5.01 0.14 0.59
N GLU A 35 -3.94 -0.45 1.13
CA GLU A 35 -4.01 -1.45 2.20
C GLU A 35 -4.70 -0.88 3.45
N TRP A 36 -4.35 0.34 3.87
CA TRP A 36 -4.97 1.01 5.02
C TRP A 36 -6.46 1.26 4.80
N ILE A 37 -6.85 1.79 3.64
CA ILE A 37 -8.27 2.04 3.30
C ILE A 37 -9.06 0.73 3.34
N LEU A 38 -8.53 -0.34 2.73
CA LEU A 38 -9.18 -1.65 2.71
C LEU A 38 -9.30 -2.24 4.11
N HIS A 39 -8.27 -2.10 4.94
CA HIS A 39 -8.30 -2.56 6.32
C HIS A 39 -9.39 -1.83 7.13
N GLN A 40 -9.46 -0.50 7.03
CA GLN A 40 -10.51 0.30 7.69
C GLN A 40 -11.89 -0.11 7.20
N ALA A 41 -12.10 -0.20 5.89
CA ALA A 41 -13.39 -0.59 5.32
C ALA A 41 -13.83 -2.00 5.75
N LEU A 42 -12.89 -2.96 5.88
CA LEU A 42 -13.18 -4.30 6.39
C LEU A 42 -13.48 -4.30 7.89
N ALA A 43 -12.79 -3.47 8.68
CA ALA A 43 -13.05 -3.31 10.10
C ALA A 43 -14.43 -2.68 10.35
N GLU A 44 -14.76 -1.60 9.66
CA GLU A 44 -16.07 -0.94 9.71
C GLU A 44 -17.21 -1.87 9.28
N ALA A 45 -16.97 -2.70 8.26
CA ALA A 45 -17.94 -3.69 7.80
C ALA A 45 -18.06 -4.92 8.74
N GLY A 46 -17.29 -4.98 9.84
CA GLY A 46 -17.24 -6.14 10.75
C GLY A 46 -16.73 -7.42 10.07
N ARG A 47 -15.99 -7.28 8.96
CA ARG A 47 -15.44 -8.39 8.16
C ARG A 47 -14.03 -8.77 8.59
N LEU A 48 -13.40 -7.96 9.43
CA LEU A 48 -12.13 -8.29 10.05
C LEU A 48 -12.40 -9.26 11.21
N LYS A 49 -11.98 -10.52 11.06
CA LYS A 49 -12.03 -11.50 12.16
C LYS A 49 -10.93 -11.15 13.15
N GLU A 50 -11.25 -10.96 14.43
CA GLU A 50 -10.25 -10.80 15.49
C GLU A 50 -9.25 -11.97 15.41
N GLY A 51 -8.01 -11.69 15.02
CA GLY A 51 -6.95 -12.70 14.85
C GLY A 51 -6.48 -12.98 13.41
N ALA A 52 -7.07 -12.38 12.38
CA ALA A 52 -6.57 -12.49 11.01
C ALA A 52 -5.45 -11.46 10.73
N ASP A 53 -4.24 -11.78 11.18
CA ASP A 53 -2.93 -11.38 10.61
C ASP A 53 -2.86 -9.99 9.93
N VAL A 54 -3.17 -8.92 10.67
CA VAL A 54 -2.84 -7.57 10.21
C VAL A 54 -1.36 -7.36 10.50
N PRO A 55 -0.48 -7.31 9.49
CA PRO A 55 0.94 -7.12 9.73
C PRO A 55 1.11 -5.67 10.14
N LYS A 56 1.54 -5.45 11.38
CA LYS A 56 1.98 -4.15 11.85
C LYS A 56 3.21 -3.76 11.03
N GLU A 57 3.02 -2.97 9.97
CA GLU A 57 4.13 -2.49 9.15
C GLU A 57 4.97 -1.48 9.95
N GLU A 58 6.22 -1.84 10.20
CA GLU A 58 7.26 -0.93 10.69
C GLU A 58 7.64 0.08 9.58
N PRO A 59 7.83 1.37 9.91
CA PRO A 59 8.20 2.35 8.91
C PRO A 59 9.68 2.18 8.57
N GLY A 60 9.95 1.91 7.30
CA GLY A 60 11.22 2.27 6.67
C GLY A 60 12.00 1.09 6.13
N LYS A 61 11.88 0.88 4.80
CA LYS A 61 13.00 0.68 3.86
C LYS A 61 12.54 1.07 2.45
N GLU A 62 12.57 2.35 2.13
CA GLU A 62 12.64 2.82 0.75
C GLU A 62 13.99 3.50 0.52
N GLY A 63 14.66 3.13 -0.58
CA GLY A 63 15.66 3.99 -1.20
C GLY A 63 17.13 3.56 -1.13
N ALA A 64 17.47 2.36 -1.61
CA ALA A 64 18.81 2.12 -2.17
C ALA A 64 18.68 1.90 -3.69
N VAL A 65 18.66 3.03 -4.40
CA VAL A 65 18.73 3.16 -5.86
C VAL A 65 19.95 2.39 -6.37
N LYS A 66 19.74 1.26 -7.06
CA LYS A 66 20.77 0.66 -7.91
C LYS A 66 20.97 1.59 -9.11
N LYS A 67 22.01 2.42 -9.04
CA LYS A 67 22.48 3.21 -10.19
C LYS A 67 22.93 2.25 -11.29
N GLU A 68 22.28 2.37 -12.43
CA GLU A 68 22.63 1.74 -13.70
C GLU A 68 24.10 1.95 -14.05
N SER A 69 24.73 0.85 -14.45
CA SER A 69 26.10 0.73 -14.91
C SER A 69 26.39 1.68 -16.09
N LYS A 70 27.17 2.72 -15.83
CA LYS A 70 27.73 3.58 -16.88
C LYS A 70 28.89 2.85 -17.55
N LYS A 71 28.57 2.27 -18.71
CA LYS A 71 29.43 2.03 -19.87
C LYS A 71 30.69 2.92 -19.89
N ARG A 72 31.87 2.31 -19.71
CA ARG A 72 33.15 2.62 -20.39
C ARG A 72 34.20 1.57 -20.01
#